data_AF-A0A1W7CUT0-F1
#
_entry.id   AF-A0A1W7CUT0-F1
#
_cell.length_a   1.000
_cell.length_b   1.000
_cell.length_c   1.000
_cell.angle_alpha   90.00
_cell.angle_beta   90.00
_cell.angle_gamma   90.00
#
_symmetry.space_group_name_H-M   'P 1'
#
loop_
_entity.id
_entity.type
_entity.pdbx_description
1 polymer ?
#
loop_
_entity_poly.entity_id
_entity_poly.type
_entity_poly.pdbx_seq_one_letter_code
_entity_poly.pdbx_strand_id
1 'polypeptide(L)'
;MTSLVEPVAVPARPCCRLCAAPGDFGAFVPGEPHAGLCPECVLAGRPTRPGLEQAVVIVARQALAAVEAVHVPLATADELTFHVCALKRSLCRMLQLFATVRSPQR
;
A
#
# COMPACT_ATOMS: atom_id res chain seq x y z
N MET A 1 14.02 -8.31 40.02
CA MET A 1 14.83 -7.27 39.33
C MET A 1 14.34 -7.21 37.89
N THR A 2 13.42 -6.30 37.64
CA THR A 2 12.74 -6.10 36.35
C THR A 2 13.58 -5.18 35.48
N SER A 3 13.95 -5.64 34.29
CA SER A 3 14.46 -4.77 33.21
C SER A 3 13.40 -4.69 32.14
N LEU A 4 12.59 -3.65 32.18
CA LEU A 4 11.70 -3.26 31.08
C LEU A 4 12.59 -2.62 30.01
N VAL A 5 12.82 -3.33 28.91
CA VAL A 5 13.39 -2.72 27.70
C VAL A 5 12.26 -1.90 27.08
N GLU A 6 12.32 -0.60 27.30
CA GLU A 6 11.45 0.37 26.65
C GLU A 6 11.81 0.38 25.15
N PRO A 7 10.89 0.07 24.23
CA PRO A 7 11.18 0.20 22.81
C PRO A 7 11.30 1.69 22.52
N VAL A 8 12.53 2.15 22.25
CA VAL A 8 12.77 3.49 21.72
C VAL A 8 11.97 3.61 20.44
N ALA A 9 10.87 4.36 20.50
CA ALA A 9 10.06 4.69 19.35
C ALA A 9 10.96 5.49 18.39
N VAL A 10 11.38 4.86 17.30
CA VAL A 10 12.02 5.56 16.18
C VAL A 10 11.08 6.71 15.83
N PRO A 11 11.54 7.98 15.83
CA PRO A 11 10.67 9.09 15.46
C PRO A 11 10.10 8.77 14.09
N ALA A 12 8.79 8.57 14.02
CA ALA A 12 8.11 8.25 12.79
C ALA A 12 8.47 9.36 11.82
N ARG A 13 9.23 9.04 10.77
CA ARG A 13 9.52 10.01 9.71
C ARG A 13 8.19 10.64 9.31
N PRO A 14 8.13 11.97 9.13
CA PRO A 14 6.90 12.61 8.70
C PRO A 14 6.46 11.93 7.40
N CYS A 15 5.31 11.27 7.45
CA CYS A 15 4.75 10.51 6.36
C CYS A 15 3.23 10.58 6.37
N CYS A 16 2.64 10.36 5.20
CA CYS A 16 1.20 10.27 5.06
C CYS A 16 0.70 9.10 5.88
N ARG A 17 -0.28 9.34 6.75
CA ARG A 17 -0.81 8.29 7.62
C ARG A 17 -1.43 7.11 6.85
N LEU A 18 -1.98 7.36 5.66
CA LEU A 18 -2.64 6.32 4.88
C LEU A 18 -1.66 5.55 3.98
N CYS A 19 -0.90 6.25 3.14
CA CYS A 19 -0.05 5.60 2.14
C CYS A 19 1.44 5.51 2.51
N ALA A 20 1.83 6.00 3.70
CA ALA A 20 3.22 6.09 4.16
C ALA A 20 4.16 6.88 3.24
N ALA A 21 3.62 7.68 2.30
CA ALA A 21 4.43 8.55 1.46
C ALA A 21 5.22 9.53 2.35
N PRO A 22 6.53 9.73 2.11
CA PRO A 22 7.32 10.67 2.90
C PRO A 22 6.83 12.11 2.67
N GLY A 23 6.79 12.90 3.73
CA GLY A 23 6.39 14.30 3.69
C GLY A 23 5.73 14.76 4.99
N ASP A 24 5.81 16.05 5.27
CA ASP A 24 5.11 16.65 6.40
C ASP A 24 3.67 16.95 6.00
N PHE A 25 2.74 16.11 6.47
CA PHE A 25 1.30 16.26 6.24
C PHE A 25 0.55 16.66 7.52
N GLY A 26 1.29 17.10 8.54
CA GLY A 26 0.75 17.45 9.85
C GLY A 26 0.38 16.23 10.70
N ALA A 27 0.00 16.52 11.94
CA ALA A 27 -0.48 15.49 12.87
C ALA A 27 -1.89 15.02 12.50
N PHE A 28 -2.24 13.81 12.94
CA PHE A 28 -3.62 13.36 12.90
C PHE A 28 -4.45 14.09 13.96
N VAL A 29 -5.56 14.67 13.54
CA VAL A 29 -6.56 15.27 14.41
C VAL A 29 -7.84 14.42 14.34
N PRO A 30 -8.27 13.78 15.45
CA PRO A 30 -9.55 13.07 15.49
C PRO A 30 -10.70 14.00 15.10
N GLY A 31 -11.55 13.56 14.16
CA GLY A 31 -12.68 14.35 13.67
C GLY A 31 -12.39 15.21 12.44
N GLU A 32 -11.12 15.38 12.07
CA GLU A 32 -10.73 16.01 10.81
C GLU A 32 -10.41 14.94 9.76
N PRO A 33 -11.25 14.74 8.74
CA PRO A 33 -11.16 13.58 7.85
C PRO A 33 -9.87 13.52 7.01
N HIS A 34 -9.17 14.65 6.85
CA HIS A 34 -7.98 14.75 6.00
C HIS A 34 -6.69 15.08 6.76
N ALA A 35 -6.74 15.20 8.09
CA ALA A 35 -5.57 15.53 8.90
C ALA A 35 -4.52 14.41 8.82
N GLY A 36 -3.28 14.76 8.47
CA GLY A 36 -2.18 13.80 8.29
C GLY A 36 -2.21 13.03 6.96
N LEU A 37 -3.05 13.42 6.00
CA LEU A 37 -3.11 12.78 4.67
C LEU A 37 -2.41 13.62 3.60
N CYS A 38 -1.72 12.94 2.68
CA CYS A 38 -1.20 13.59 1.48
C CYS A 38 -2.32 13.89 0.47
N PRO A 39 -2.09 14.83 -0.49
CA PRO A 39 -3.08 15.20 -1.49
C PRO A 39 -3.62 14.02 -2.30
N GLU A 40 -2.78 13.03 -2.58
CA GLU A 40 -3.17 11.81 -3.31
C GLU A 40 -4.17 10.96 -2.53
N CYS A 41 -4.00 10.85 -1.21
CA CYS A 41 -4.94 10.15 -0.35
C CYS A 41 -6.26 10.91 -0.19
N VAL A 42 -6.21 12.25 -0.17
CA VAL A 42 -7.42 13.10 -0.20
C VAL A 42 -8.17 12.94 -1.53
N LEU A 43 -7.45 12.89 -2.65
CA LEU A 43 -8.03 12.65 -3.97
C LEU A 43 -8.66 11.26 -4.07
N ALA A 44 -7.95 10.24 -3.58
CA ALA A 44 -8.42 8.86 -3.58
C ALA A 44 -9.71 8.64 -2.76
N GLY A 45 -9.94 9.47 -1.74
CA GLY A 45 -11.18 9.45 -0.96
C GLY A 45 -12.42 9.96 -1.71
N ARG A 46 -12.24 10.58 -2.89
CA ARG A 46 -13.38 11.08 -3.68
C ARG A 46 -13.97 9.96 -4.53
N PRO A 47 -15.30 9.76 -4.53
CA PRO A 47 -15.99 8.77 -5.37
C PRO A 47 -16.09 9.22 -6.83
N THR A 48 -14.96 9.66 -7.40
CA THR A 48 -14.80 10.10 -8.78
C THR A 48 -13.90 9.11 -9.49
N ARG A 49 -13.98 9.02 -10.83
CA ARG A 49 -13.08 8.13 -11.59
C ARG A 49 -11.59 8.39 -11.27
N PRO A 50 -11.08 9.64 -11.27
CA PRO A 50 -9.69 9.89 -10.87
C PRO A 50 -9.39 9.47 -9.43
N GLY A 51 -10.34 9.65 -8.51
CA GLY A 51 -10.20 9.18 -7.13
C GLY A 51 -10.11 7.66 -7.02
N LEU A 52 -10.97 6.93 -7.73
CA LEU A 52 -10.92 5.46 -7.78
C LEU A 52 -9.63 4.94 -8.42
N GLU A 53 -9.20 5.54 -9.54
CA GLU A 53 -7.92 5.21 -10.18
C GLU A 53 -6.75 5.41 -9.22
N GLN A 54 -6.75 6.53 -8.47
CA GLN A 54 -5.71 6.81 -7.50
C GLN A 54 -5.75 5.88 -6.28
N ALA A 55 -6.94 5.51 -5.80
CA ALA A 55 -7.11 4.54 -4.73
C ALA A 55 -6.49 3.17 -5.10
N VAL A 56 -6.72 2.71 -6.35
CA VAL A 56 -6.12 1.47 -6.86
C VAL A 56 -4.59 1.56 -6.86
N VAL A 57 -4.01 2.68 -7.29
CA VAL A 57 -2.56 2.89 -7.28
C VAL A 57 -2.00 2.85 -5.85
N ILE A 58 -2.67 3.48 -4.89
CA ILE A 58 -2.24 3.47 -3.48
C ILE A 58 -2.23 2.05 -2.92
N VAL A 59 -3.31 1.28 -3.12
CA VAL A 59 -3.40 -0.11 -2.65
C VAL A 59 -2.33 -0.98 -3.31
N ALA A 60 -2.06 -0.78 -4.60
CA ALA A 60 -1.00 -1.50 -5.31
C ALA A 60 0.39 -1.21 -4.72
N ARG A 61 0.68 0.06 -4.38
CA ARG A 61 1.94 0.44 -3.72
C ARG A 61 2.08 -0.15 -2.33
N GLN A 62 1.01 -0.14 -1.54
CA GLN A 62 1.01 -0.77 -0.21
C GLN A 62 1.25 -2.28 -0.29
N ALA A 63 0.60 -2.96 -1.24
CA ALA A 63 0.82 -4.38 -1.47
C ALA A 63 2.25 -4.69 -1.90
N LEU A 64 2.85 -3.85 -2.75
CA LEU A 64 4.26 -3.98 -3.16
C LEU A 64 5.20 -3.77 -1.97
N ALA A 65 5.01 -2.71 -1.19
CA ALA A 65 5.83 -2.43 -0.01
C ALA A 65 5.76 -3.57 1.03
N ALA A 66 4.58 -4.18 1.20
CA ALA A 66 4.43 -5.34 2.07
C ALA A 66 5.23 -6.55 1.58
N VAL A 67 5.30 -6.77 0.25
CA VAL A 67 6.13 -7.83 -0.35
C VAL A 67 7.62 -7.51 -0.21
N GLU A 68 8.03 -6.25 -0.42
CA GLU A 68 9.43 -5.81 -0.28
C GLU A 68 9.94 -5.90 1.17
N ALA A 69 9.04 -5.77 2.14
CA ALA A 69 9.35 -5.94 3.56
C ALA A 69 9.52 -7.42 3.99
N VAL A 70 9.18 -8.39 3.13
CA VAL A 70 9.32 -9.82 3.45
C VAL A 70 10.79 -10.17 3.56
N HIS A 71 11.21 -10.56 4.76
CA HIS A 71 12.56 -11.06 5.00
C HIS A 71 12.63 -12.56 4.70
N VAL A 72 12.97 -12.89 3.46
CA VAL A 72 12.98 -14.27 2.91
C VAL A 72 13.63 -15.32 3.83
N PRO A 73 14.78 -15.07 4.50
CA PRO A 73 15.39 -16.06 5.40
C PRO A 73 14.54 -16.43 6.63
N LEU A 74 13.62 -15.56 7.05
CA LEU A 74 12.74 -15.76 8.20
C LEU A 74 11.28 -16.01 7.80
N ALA A 75 10.96 -15.96 6.50
CA ALA A 75 9.60 -16.16 6.01
C ALA A 75 9.19 -17.62 6.11
N THR A 76 7.96 -17.85 6.56
CA THR A 76 7.37 -19.19 6.61
C THR A 76 7.05 -19.71 5.19
N ALA A 77 6.93 -21.03 5.04
CA ALA A 77 6.53 -21.63 3.77
C ALA A 77 5.15 -21.12 3.29
N ASP A 78 4.23 -20.86 4.22
CA ASP A 78 2.89 -20.34 3.92
C ASP A 78 2.93 -18.90 3.42
N GLU A 79 3.74 -18.02 4.03
CA GLU A 79 3.94 -16.64 3.59
C GLU A 79 4.55 -16.59 2.18
N LEU A 80 5.59 -17.39 1.93
CA LEU A 80 6.19 -17.47 0.60
C LEU A 80 5.19 -18.00 -0.44
N THR A 81 4.43 -19.04 -0.10
CA THR A 81 3.40 -19.60 -0.98
C THR A 81 2.31 -18.58 -1.28
N PHE A 82 1.89 -17.80 -0.29
CA PHE A 82 0.92 -16.73 -0.46
C PHE A 82 1.40 -15.69 -1.48
N HIS A 83 2.62 -15.18 -1.33
CA HIS A 83 3.19 -14.16 -2.22
C HIS A 83 3.40 -14.68 -3.64
N VAL A 84 3.93 -15.90 -3.82
CA VAL A 84 4.09 -16.51 -5.15
C VAL A 84 2.74 -16.75 -5.84
N CYS A 85 1.74 -17.23 -5.10
CA CYS A 85 0.39 -17.42 -5.64
C CYS A 85 -0.29 -16.09 -5.99
N ALA A 86 -0.07 -15.04 -5.20
CA ALA A 86 -0.55 -13.70 -5.50
C ALA A 86 0.11 -13.17 -6.78
N LEU A 87 1.44 -13.27 -6.91
CA LEU A 87 2.19 -12.86 -8.10
C LEU A 87 1.67 -13.56 -9.36
N LYS A 88 1.53 -14.89 -9.32
CA LYS A 88 1.00 -15.68 -10.44
C LYS A 88 -0.37 -15.16 -10.88
N ARG A 89 -1.32 -14.98 -9.94
CA ARG A 89 -2.68 -14.52 -10.25
C ARG A 89 -2.67 -13.10 -10.84
N SER A 90 -1.86 -12.21 -10.29
CA SER A 90 -1.72 -10.84 -10.78
C SER A 90 -1.17 -10.81 -12.21
N LEU A 91 -0.15 -11.62 -12.49
CA LEU A 91 0.48 -11.71 -13.81
C LEU A 91 -0.48 -12.31 -14.85
N CYS A 92 -1.22 -13.38 -14.49
CA CYS A 92 -2.29 -13.92 -15.33
C CYS A 92 -3.36 -12.87 -15.66
N ARG A 93 -3.83 -12.11 -14.66
CA ARG A 93 -4.82 -11.04 -14.87
C ARG A 93 -4.27 -9.94 -15.78
N MET A 94 -3.02 -9.53 -15.58
CA MET A 94 -2.37 -8.52 -16.41
C MET A 94 -2.27 -8.98 -17.88
N LEU A 95 -1.86 -10.22 -18.11
CA LEU A 95 -1.83 -10.81 -19.45
C LEU A 95 -3.22 -10.87 -20.09
N GLN A 96 -4.26 -11.21 -19.33
CA GLN A 96 -5.64 -11.18 -19.80
C GLN A 96 -6.09 -9.77 -20.19
N LEU A 97 -5.75 -8.76 -19.37
CA LEU A 97 -6.03 -7.36 -19.67
C LEU A 97 -5.30 -6.90 -20.94
N PHE A 98 -4.04 -7.29 -21.13
CA PHE A 98 -3.32 -6.96 -22.37
C PHE A 98 -3.89 -7.69 -23.59
N ALA A 99 -4.35 -8.93 -23.43
CA ALA A 99 -5.01 -9.66 -24.50
C ALA A 99 -6.34 -9.01 -24.91
N THR A 100 -7.15 -8.55 -23.95
CA THR A 100 -8.40 -7.83 -24.25
C THR A 100 -8.15 -6.46 -24.86
N VAL A 101 -7.15 -5.70 -24.40
CA VAL A 101 -6.80 -4.39 -24.97
C VAL A 101 -6.22 -4.51 -26.39
N ARG A 102 -5.51 -5.60 -26.70
CA ARG A 102 -4.98 -5.87 -28.05
C ARG A 102 -6.01 -6.46 -29.02
N SER A 103 -7.18 -6.85 -28.53
CA SER A 103 -8.27 -7.36 -29.37
C SER A 103 -9.23 -6.20 -29.61
N PRO A 104 -9.09 -5.41 -30.70
CA PRO A 104 -10.13 -4.46 -31.05
C PRO A 104 -11.44 -5.24 -31.19
N GLN A 105 -12.46 -4.84 -30.44
CA GLN A 105 -13.80 -5.39 -30.61
C GLN A 105 -14.20 -5.23 -32.08
N ARG A 106 -14.48 -6.36 -32.74
CA ARG A 106 -15.29 -6.39 -33.95
C ARG A 106 -16.75 -6.16 -33.56
#